data_AF-A0A9D7UMG6-F1
#
_entry.id   AF-A0A9D7UMG6-F1
#
_cell.length_a   1.000
_cell.length_b   1.000
_cell.length_c   1.000
_cell.angle_alpha   90.00
_cell.angle_beta   90.00
_cell.angle_gamma   90.00
#
_symmetry.space_group_name_H-M   'P 1'
#
loop_
_entity.id
_entity.type
_entity.pdbx_description
1 polymer ?
#
loop_
_entity_poly.entity_id
_entity_poly.type
_entity_poly.pdbx_seq_one_letter_code
_entity_poly.pdbx_strand_id
1 'polypeptide(L)'
;MSFLLQGLDTLERYKRNLGIKIGILVISAIIKKDQKEALKTRYPSTIIYDLNTLSFLAADSEALSSKFEEFTREILAFSPALEITPEAPSLDVEDASAAPETTLAKEVPKDGERLCNELKKTPTGKIGWRKFEKSCVDALRYIFQEDLTGWNEQRRTESGISIYDTVCRIVSNHDLWRMFIHQFNSRYVIFEYKNYTYKVKQGQIYTTEKYLYKPALRSVAFIISRKGPDENANAACRGALREHGKLIVNLTVDDLCEMLQAKDLEDDPNSILMAKIDDMLTTLDR
;
A
#
# COMPACT_ATOMS: atom_id res chain seq x y z
N MET A 1 -2.55 -21.48 -1.93
CA MET A 1 -1.70 -21.83 -3.09
C MET A 1 -1.39 -20.64 -4.00
N SER A 2 -2.38 -19.88 -4.48
CA SER A 2 -2.16 -18.79 -5.46
C SER A 2 -1.22 -17.68 -4.95
N PHE A 3 -1.37 -17.22 -3.70
CA PHE A 3 -0.51 -16.18 -3.12
C PHE A 3 0.94 -16.65 -2.91
N LEU A 4 1.15 -17.90 -2.50
CA LEU A 4 2.48 -18.48 -2.34
C LEU A 4 3.25 -18.50 -3.67
N LEU A 5 2.60 -18.95 -4.74
CA LEU A 5 3.20 -18.96 -6.08
C LEU A 5 3.50 -17.55 -6.59
N GLN A 6 2.63 -16.58 -6.33
CA GLN A 6 2.86 -15.18 -6.69
C GLN A 6 4.06 -14.57 -5.93
N GLY A 7 4.21 -14.89 -4.64
CA GLY A 7 5.37 -14.50 -3.84
C GLY A 7 6.67 -15.10 -4.38
N LEU A 8 6.66 -16.40 -4.71
CA LEU A 8 7.80 -17.10 -5.30
C LEU A 8 8.18 -16.53 -6.68
N ASP A 9 7.21 -16.29 -7.57
CA ASP A 9 7.45 -15.70 -8.88
C ASP A 9 8.02 -14.28 -8.78
N THR A 10 7.58 -13.52 -7.76
CA THR A 10 8.10 -12.19 -7.46
C THR A 10 9.53 -12.26 -6.96
N LEU A 11 9.83 -13.14 -6.01
CA LEU A 11 11.18 -13.36 -5.49
C LEU A 11 12.15 -13.80 -6.61
N GLU A 12 11.73 -14.73 -7.48
CA GLU A 12 12.55 -15.16 -8.62
C GLU A 12 12.84 -14.05 -9.62
N ARG A 13 11.89 -13.13 -9.82
CA ARG A 13 12.11 -11.95 -10.66
C ARG A 13 13.15 -11.02 -10.03
N TYR A 14 13.08 -10.77 -8.72
CA TYR A 14 14.08 -9.97 -8.01
C TYR A 14 15.46 -10.62 -8.05
N LYS A 15 15.55 -11.93 -7.79
CA LYS A 15 16.81 -12.68 -7.88
C LYS A 15 17.47 -12.56 -9.24
N ARG A 16 16.69 -12.76 -10.32
CA ARG A 16 17.18 -12.60 -11.70
C ARG A 16 17.68 -11.19 -11.99
N ASN A 17 16.95 -10.17 -11.54
CA ASN A 17 17.31 -8.77 -11.79
C ASN A 17 18.55 -8.33 -11.00
N LEU A 18 18.77 -8.88 -9.81
CA LEU A 18 19.88 -8.53 -8.93
C LEU A 18 21.08 -9.48 -9.04
N GLY A 19 20.99 -10.55 -9.85
CA GLY A 19 22.03 -11.57 -9.97
C GLY A 19 22.21 -12.43 -8.70
N ILE A 20 21.20 -12.49 -7.83
CA ILE A 20 21.23 -13.24 -6.57
C ILE A 20 20.98 -14.73 -6.86
N LYS A 21 21.86 -15.59 -6.34
CA LYS A 21 21.82 -17.04 -6.60
C LYS A 21 20.80 -17.78 -5.76
N ILE A 22 20.59 -17.38 -4.50
CA ILE A 22 19.72 -18.05 -3.54
C ILE A 22 18.74 -17.02 -2.97
N GLY A 23 17.44 -17.35 -2.96
CA GLY A 23 16.43 -16.55 -2.26
C GLY A 23 15.84 -17.32 -1.10
N ILE A 24 15.39 -16.60 -0.07
CA ILE A 24 14.66 -17.18 1.05
C ILE A 24 13.27 -16.55 1.04
N LEU A 25 12.22 -17.38 1.04
CA LEU A 25 10.85 -16.97 1.25
C LEU A 25 10.37 -17.50 2.61
N VAL A 26 10.00 -16.59 3.50
CA VAL A 26 9.44 -16.92 4.81
C VAL A 26 7.93 -16.75 4.76
N ILE A 27 7.17 -17.74 5.25
CA ILE A 27 5.71 -17.70 5.26
C ILE A 27 5.13 -18.11 6.62
N SER A 28 4.01 -17.50 6.98
CA SER A 28 3.24 -17.78 8.19
C SER A 28 2.18 -18.88 7.97
N ALA A 29 2.55 -19.95 7.27
CA ALA A 29 1.68 -21.10 7.03
C ALA A 29 2.47 -22.41 7.17
N ILE A 30 1.78 -23.55 7.24
CA ILE A 30 2.39 -24.89 7.16
C ILE A 30 2.23 -25.42 5.73
N ILE A 31 3.33 -25.85 5.10
CA ILE A 31 3.29 -26.49 3.78
C ILE A 31 3.38 -28.01 3.96
N LYS A 32 2.48 -28.75 3.31
CA LYS A 32 2.54 -30.21 3.32
C LYS A 32 3.77 -30.71 2.56
N LYS A 33 4.30 -31.88 2.96
CA LYS A 33 5.54 -32.44 2.41
C LYS A 33 5.54 -32.58 0.87
N ASP A 34 4.45 -33.08 0.31
CA ASP A 34 4.24 -33.22 -1.15
C ASP A 34 4.31 -31.86 -1.88
N GLN A 35 3.73 -30.82 -1.27
CA GLN A 35 3.79 -29.46 -1.80
C GLN A 35 5.20 -28.87 -1.69
N LYS A 36 5.91 -29.11 -0.58
CA LYS A 36 7.32 -28.69 -0.41
C LYS A 36 8.19 -29.30 -1.51
N GLU A 37 8.01 -30.58 -1.82
CA GLU A 37 8.75 -31.27 -2.89
C GLU A 37 8.45 -30.65 -4.27
N ALA A 38 7.17 -30.44 -4.60
CA ALA A 38 6.77 -29.80 -5.86
C ALA A 38 7.34 -28.37 -6.00
N LEU A 39 7.36 -27.59 -4.91
CA LEU A 39 7.92 -26.25 -4.90
C LEU A 39 9.44 -26.26 -5.05
N LYS A 40 10.14 -27.19 -4.41
CA LYS A 40 11.60 -27.37 -4.58
C LYS A 40 11.96 -27.72 -6.02
N THR A 41 11.17 -28.57 -6.69
CA THR A 41 11.39 -28.87 -8.12
C THR A 41 11.18 -27.64 -9.00
N ARG A 42 10.16 -26.83 -8.71
CA ARG A 42 9.81 -25.65 -9.51
C ARG A 42 10.74 -24.45 -9.25
N TYR A 43 11.23 -24.29 -8.03
CA TYR A 43 12.05 -23.17 -7.57
C TYR A 43 13.33 -23.69 -6.89
N PRO A 44 14.24 -24.35 -7.62
CA PRO A 44 15.37 -25.09 -7.04
C PRO A 44 16.40 -24.22 -6.32
N SER A 45 16.40 -22.92 -6.60
CA SER A 45 17.32 -21.95 -6.00
C SER A 45 16.65 -21.07 -4.95
N THR A 46 15.45 -21.45 -4.49
CA THR A 46 14.71 -20.73 -3.45
C THR A 46 14.43 -21.63 -2.27
N ILE A 47 14.85 -21.17 -1.11
CA ILE A 47 14.59 -21.79 0.19
C ILE A 47 13.25 -21.27 0.69
N ILE A 48 12.40 -22.16 1.20
CA ILE A 48 11.09 -21.79 1.75
C ILE A 48 11.06 -22.18 3.22
N TYR A 49 10.90 -21.19 4.09
CA TYR A 49 10.71 -21.39 5.52
C TYR A 49 9.25 -21.20 5.87
N ASP A 50 8.65 -22.27 6.35
CA ASP A 50 7.27 -22.31 6.82
C ASP A 50 7.25 -22.36 8.36
N LEU A 51 6.07 -22.40 8.98
CA LEU A 51 5.98 -22.35 10.45
C LEU A 51 6.72 -23.52 11.13
N ASN A 52 6.79 -24.69 10.51
CA ASN A 52 7.54 -25.84 11.04
C ASN A 52 9.04 -25.55 11.08
N THR A 53 9.60 -24.96 10.02
CA THR A 53 11.01 -24.57 9.99
C THR A 53 11.32 -23.41 10.93
N LEU A 54 10.43 -22.41 11.01
CA LEU A 54 10.61 -21.29 11.94
C LEU A 54 10.55 -21.76 13.40
N SER A 55 9.66 -22.71 13.72
CA SER A 55 9.59 -23.31 15.05
C SER A 55 10.88 -24.04 15.41
N PHE A 56 11.51 -24.73 14.45
CA PHE A 56 12.81 -25.36 14.65
C PHE A 56 13.90 -24.32 14.93
N LEU A 57 13.99 -23.27 14.09
CA LEU A 57 15.00 -22.21 14.24
C LEU A 57 14.83 -21.39 15.53
N ALA A 58 13.59 -21.21 16.00
CA ALA A 58 13.31 -20.50 17.23
C ALA A 58 13.68 -21.30 18.49
N ALA A 59 13.85 -22.63 18.38
CA ALA A 59 14.12 -23.51 19.50
C ALA A 59 15.48 -23.26 20.17
N ASP A 60 16.42 -22.63 19.46
CA ASP A 60 17.76 -22.31 19.98
C ASP A 60 17.76 -21.23 21.06
N SER A 61 16.64 -20.51 21.25
CA SER A 61 16.49 -19.50 22.31
C SER A 61 15.15 -19.65 23.02
N GLU A 62 15.18 -19.91 24.33
CA GLU A 62 13.99 -20.07 25.17
C GLU A 62 13.06 -18.84 25.10
N ALA A 63 13.64 -17.63 25.08
CA ALA A 63 12.89 -16.38 24.96
C ALA A 63 12.21 -16.24 23.59
N LEU A 64 12.89 -16.65 22.51
CA LEU A 64 12.36 -16.57 21.16
C LEU A 64 11.29 -17.64 20.93
N SER A 65 11.54 -18.87 21.37
CA SER A 65 10.61 -20.00 21.36
C SER A 65 9.31 -19.63 22.06
N SER A 66 9.38 -19.08 23.28
CA SER A 66 8.19 -18.65 24.04
C SER A 66 7.34 -17.61 23.31
N LYS A 67 7.99 -16.59 22.72
CA LYS A 67 7.29 -15.56 21.92
C LYS A 67 6.69 -16.12 20.65
N PHE A 68 7.40 -17.02 19.97
CA PHE A 68 6.93 -17.64 18.75
C PHE A 68 5.70 -18.52 19.01
N GLU A 69 5.69 -19.27 20.12
CA GLU A 69 4.52 -20.04 20.55
C GLU A 69 3.30 -19.17 20.87
N GLU A 70 3.49 -18.03 21.56
CA GLU A 70 2.40 -17.09 21.85
C GLU A 70 1.77 -16.55 20.57
N PHE A 71 2.61 -16.08 19.64
CA PHE A 71 2.19 -15.55 18.34
C PHE A 71 1.47 -16.60 17.48
N THR A 72 2.00 -17.82 17.44
CA THR A 72 1.39 -18.90 16.64
C THR A 72 0.07 -19.39 17.23
N ARG A 73 -0.08 -19.39 18.57
CA ARG A 73 -1.38 -19.68 19.21
C ARG A 73 -2.45 -18.66 18.81
N GLU A 74 -2.11 -17.38 18.75
CA GLU A 74 -3.05 -16.34 18.33
C GLU A 74 -3.49 -16.52 16.87
N ILE A 75 -2.54 -16.77 15.97
CA ILE A 75 -2.81 -16.93 14.53
C ILE A 75 -3.56 -18.23 14.22
N LEU A 76 -3.21 -19.33 14.91
CA LEU A 76 -3.78 -20.66 14.66
C LEU A 76 -5.02 -20.96 15.50
N ALA A 77 -5.46 -20.05 16.38
CA ALA A 77 -6.66 -20.21 17.21
C ALA A 77 -7.92 -20.61 16.44
N PHE A 78 -7.98 -20.30 15.14
CA PHE A 78 -9.10 -20.61 14.24
C PHE A 78 -8.85 -21.81 13.29
N SER A 79 -7.70 -22.49 13.40
CA SER A 79 -7.34 -23.64 12.55
C SER A 79 -7.07 -24.90 13.39
N PRO A 80 -8.12 -25.65 13.78
CA PRO A 80 -8.01 -26.78 14.72
C PRO A 80 -7.26 -28.02 14.19
N ALA A 81 -6.72 -27.97 12.97
CA ALA A 81 -6.08 -29.10 12.29
C ALA A 81 -4.59 -28.86 11.94
N LEU A 82 -4.00 -27.74 12.35
CA LEU A 82 -2.62 -27.38 12.04
C LEU A 82 -1.76 -27.46 13.31
N GLU A 83 -1.18 -28.63 13.55
CA GLU A 83 -0.14 -28.79 14.56
C GLU A 83 1.21 -28.39 13.95
N ILE A 84 1.90 -27.44 14.58
CA ILE A 84 3.28 -27.09 14.22
C ILE A 84 4.18 -28.21 14.73
N THR A 85 4.90 -28.85 13.81
CA THR A 85 5.90 -29.86 14.13
C THR A 85 7.26 -29.34 13.69
N PRO A 86 8.19 -29.03 14.62
CA PRO A 86 9.51 -28.52 14.26
C PRO A 86 10.20 -29.38 13.19
N GLU A 87 10.65 -28.76 12.10
CA GLU A 87 11.31 -29.44 10.99
C GLU A 87 12.59 -28.68 10.63
N ALA A 88 13.74 -29.36 10.67
CA ALA A 88 15.02 -28.76 10.31
C ALA A 88 15.00 -28.20 8.87
N PRO A 89 15.63 -27.04 8.62
CA PRO A 89 15.74 -26.50 7.26
C PRO A 89 16.50 -27.49 6.36
N SER A 90 16.10 -27.58 5.09
CA SER A 90 16.74 -28.52 4.15
C SER A 90 18.10 -28.08 3.62
N LEU A 91 18.56 -26.89 4.00
CA LEU A 91 19.87 -26.33 3.67
C LEU A 91 20.37 -25.61 4.92
N ASP A 92 21.48 -26.08 5.46
CA ASP A 92 22.21 -25.36 6.51
C ASP A 92 22.87 -24.15 5.86
N VAL A 93 22.42 -22.96 6.23
CA VAL A 93 23.16 -21.72 5.94
C VAL A 93 24.29 -21.64 6.97
N GLU A 94 25.26 -22.56 6.89
CA GLU A 94 26.45 -22.50 7.73
C GLU A 94 27.31 -21.30 7.30
N ASP A 95 27.61 -20.48 8.31
CA ASP A 95 28.56 -19.36 8.31
C ASP A 95 28.32 -18.20 7.32
N ALA A 96 27.30 -17.40 7.64
CA ALA A 96 27.17 -16.03 7.11
C ALA A 96 28.28 -15.07 7.61
N SER A 97 29.18 -15.51 8.50
CA SER A 97 30.28 -14.70 9.04
C SER A 97 31.40 -14.40 8.02
N ALA A 98 31.44 -15.13 6.90
CA ALA A 98 32.46 -14.99 5.86
C ALA A 98 31.92 -14.41 4.53
N ALA A 99 30.64 -14.08 4.45
CA ALA A 99 30.13 -13.38 3.27
C ALA A 99 30.69 -11.94 3.30
N PRO A 100 31.43 -11.47 2.27
CA PRO A 100 31.66 -10.03 2.16
C PRO A 100 30.29 -9.37 2.20
N GLU A 101 30.11 -8.35 3.05
CA GLU A 101 28.92 -7.51 3.06
C GLU A 101 28.63 -7.11 1.62
N THR A 102 27.74 -7.88 1.00
CA THR A 102 27.45 -7.71 -0.40
C THR A 102 26.50 -6.54 -0.39
N THR A 103 27.03 -5.37 -0.68
CA THR A 103 26.30 -4.12 -0.94
C THR A 103 25.40 -4.35 -2.15
N LEU A 104 24.31 -5.07 -1.94
CA LEU A 104 23.23 -5.31 -2.89
C LEU A 104 21.90 -5.01 -2.21
N ALA A 105 21.70 -3.74 -1.90
CA ALA A 105 20.57 -3.07 -2.48
C ALA A 105 21.15 -1.96 -3.37
N LYS A 106 20.74 -1.87 -4.64
CA LYS A 106 20.46 -0.51 -5.10
C LYS A 106 19.36 -0.07 -4.14
N GLU A 107 19.71 0.71 -3.11
CA GLU A 107 18.70 1.39 -2.31
C GLU A 107 17.71 1.96 -3.33
N VAL A 108 16.44 1.54 -3.25
CA VAL A 108 15.39 2.33 -3.88
C VAL A 108 15.64 3.73 -3.34
N PRO A 109 15.94 4.73 -4.20
CA PRO A 109 16.37 6.04 -3.70
C PRO A 109 15.35 6.50 -2.69
N LYS A 110 15.75 6.62 -1.42
CA LYS A 110 14.89 7.07 -0.32
C LYS A 110 14.64 8.55 -0.51
N ASP A 111 13.70 8.82 -1.41
CA ASP A 111 13.40 10.16 -1.92
C ASP A 111 12.23 10.79 -1.14
N GLY A 112 11.63 10.06 -0.19
CA GLY A 112 10.49 10.51 0.59
C GLY A 112 10.77 11.78 1.39
N GLU A 113 11.92 11.86 2.07
CA GLU A 113 12.31 13.08 2.79
C GLU A 113 12.44 14.29 1.83
N ARG A 114 13.09 14.09 0.67
CA ARG A 114 13.24 15.14 -0.35
C ARG A 114 11.88 15.60 -0.86
N LEU A 115 10.99 14.67 -1.23
CA LEU A 115 9.66 14.95 -1.75
C LEU A 115 8.78 15.65 -0.71
N CYS A 116 8.83 15.24 0.55
CA CYS A 116 8.13 15.91 1.65
C CYS A 116 8.61 17.35 1.84
N ASN A 117 9.93 17.56 1.81
CA ASN A 117 10.53 18.88 1.89
C ASN A 117 10.12 19.78 0.70
N GLU A 118 10.05 19.24 -0.51
CA GLU A 118 9.58 19.96 -1.69
C GLU A 118 8.11 20.38 -1.55
N LEU A 119 7.24 19.46 -1.13
CA LEU A 119 5.83 19.74 -0.85
C LEU A 119 5.67 20.89 0.16
N LYS A 120 6.37 20.82 1.29
CA LYS A 120 6.32 21.84 2.36
C LYS A 120 6.82 23.20 1.88
N LYS A 121 7.85 23.24 1.02
CA LYS A 121 8.46 24.49 0.49
C LYS A 121 7.66 25.16 -0.63
N THR A 122 6.66 24.51 -1.21
CA THR A 122 5.86 25.15 -2.27
C THR A 122 5.07 26.35 -1.72
N PRO A 123 5.02 27.51 -2.43
CA PRO A 123 4.26 28.66 -1.97
C PRO A 123 2.76 28.35 -1.85
N THR A 124 2.11 28.86 -0.81
CA THR A 124 0.67 28.66 -0.60
C THR A 124 -0.17 29.57 -1.52
N GLY A 125 -1.42 29.20 -1.75
CA GLY A 125 -2.37 29.98 -2.54
C GLY A 125 -2.16 29.90 -4.05
N LYS A 126 -2.79 30.83 -4.77
CA LYS A 126 -2.80 30.87 -6.25
C LYS A 126 -1.41 31.15 -6.85
N ILE A 127 -0.43 31.59 -6.07
CA ILE A 127 0.92 31.84 -6.61
C ILE A 127 1.66 30.51 -6.82
N GLY A 128 1.53 29.57 -5.89
CA GLY A 128 2.27 28.29 -5.95
C GLY A 128 1.46 27.09 -6.42
N TRP A 129 0.21 27.25 -6.86
CA TRP A 129 -0.70 26.12 -7.12
C TRP A 129 -0.14 25.08 -8.10
N ARG A 130 0.44 25.49 -9.23
CA ARG A 130 1.03 24.57 -10.21
C ARG A 130 2.20 23.78 -9.64
N LYS A 131 3.03 24.44 -8.83
CA LYS A 131 4.17 23.79 -8.18
C LYS A 131 3.68 22.78 -7.15
N PHE A 132 2.66 23.15 -6.37
CA PHE A 132 2.03 22.26 -5.39
C PHE A 132 1.42 21.03 -6.05
N GLU A 133 0.64 21.21 -7.11
CA GLU A 133 0.05 20.12 -7.90
C GLU A 133 1.11 19.16 -8.42
N LYS A 134 2.16 19.69 -9.07
CA LYS A 134 3.28 18.87 -9.55
C LYS A 134 3.96 18.09 -8.42
N SER A 135 4.28 18.75 -7.30
CA SER A 135 4.89 18.08 -6.15
C SER A 135 4.00 17.00 -5.54
N CYS A 136 2.68 17.18 -5.57
CA CYS A 136 1.74 16.13 -5.12
C CYS A 136 1.75 14.93 -6.09
N VAL A 137 1.76 15.17 -7.40
CA VAL A 137 1.87 14.10 -8.41
C VAL A 137 3.17 13.32 -8.23
N ASP A 138 4.29 14.01 -8.06
CA ASP A 138 5.61 13.39 -7.87
C ASP A 138 5.64 12.52 -6.60
N ALA A 139 5.09 13.03 -5.49
CA ALA A 139 4.96 12.28 -4.24
C ALA A 139 4.05 11.04 -4.41
N LEU A 140 2.86 11.20 -4.99
CA LEU A 140 1.91 10.11 -5.19
C LEU A 140 2.47 9.04 -6.13
N ARG A 141 3.23 9.43 -7.17
CA ARG A 141 3.92 8.48 -8.05
C ARG A 141 4.96 7.67 -7.26
N TYR A 142 5.75 8.32 -6.43
CA TYR A 142 6.72 7.61 -5.60
C TYR A 142 6.05 6.59 -4.66
N ILE A 143 4.94 6.98 -4.02
CA ILE A 143 4.18 6.11 -3.12
C ILE A 143 3.51 4.96 -3.88
N PHE A 144 2.82 5.25 -4.99
CA PHE A 144 1.83 4.36 -5.61
C PHE A 144 2.14 3.92 -7.05
N GLN A 145 3.37 4.06 -7.54
CA GLN A 145 3.74 3.63 -8.90
C GLN A 145 3.50 2.13 -9.17
N GLU A 146 3.52 1.30 -8.12
CA GLU A 146 3.23 -0.14 -8.22
C GLU A 146 1.72 -0.44 -8.17
N ASP A 147 0.93 0.47 -7.60
CA ASP A 147 -0.49 0.29 -7.38
C ASP A 147 -1.37 0.90 -8.49
N LEU A 148 -0.88 1.98 -9.08
CA LEU A 148 -1.60 2.86 -9.98
C LEU A 148 -0.86 3.06 -11.30
N THR A 149 -1.59 3.03 -12.40
CA THR A 149 -1.06 3.30 -13.75
C THR A 149 -1.84 4.39 -14.47
N GLY A 150 -1.28 4.88 -15.58
CA GLY A 150 -1.94 5.87 -16.42
C GLY A 150 -2.20 7.18 -15.68
N TRP A 151 -1.16 7.78 -15.12
CA TRP A 151 -1.15 9.08 -14.41
C TRP A 151 -1.50 10.24 -15.36
N ASN A 152 -2.74 10.28 -15.83
CA ASN A 152 -3.21 11.26 -16.79
C ASN A 152 -3.51 12.57 -16.07
N GLU A 153 -2.60 13.53 -16.21
CA GLU A 153 -2.76 14.89 -15.73
C GLU A 153 -3.70 15.68 -16.65
N GLN A 154 -4.53 16.57 -16.09
CA GLN A 154 -5.35 17.54 -16.85
C GLN A 154 -6.31 16.93 -17.89
N ARG A 155 -6.87 15.75 -17.60
CA ARG A 155 -7.79 15.07 -18.52
C ARG A 155 -9.15 15.78 -18.54
N ARG A 156 -9.58 16.21 -19.73
CA ARG A 156 -10.93 16.75 -19.95
C ARG A 156 -11.97 15.63 -20.01
N THR A 157 -13.14 15.86 -19.43
CA THR A 157 -14.34 15.04 -19.72
C THR A 157 -14.79 15.20 -21.16
N GLU A 158 -15.60 14.26 -21.65
CA GLU A 158 -16.20 14.30 -23.00
C GLU A 158 -16.90 15.63 -23.31
N SER A 159 -17.53 16.24 -22.30
CA SER A 159 -18.17 17.55 -22.40
C SER A 159 -17.20 18.75 -22.38
N GLY A 160 -15.92 18.56 -22.05
CA GLY A 160 -14.93 19.63 -21.87
C GLY A 160 -15.16 20.55 -20.66
N ILE A 161 -16.23 20.33 -19.89
CA ILE A 161 -16.65 21.18 -18.76
C ILE A 161 -15.79 20.93 -17.51
N SER A 162 -15.29 19.70 -17.33
CA SER A 162 -14.54 19.30 -16.14
C SER A 162 -13.13 18.88 -16.52
N ILE A 163 -12.14 19.46 -15.82
CA ILE A 163 -10.73 19.09 -15.92
C ILE A 163 -10.38 18.38 -14.61
N TYR A 164 -10.00 17.11 -14.70
CA TYR A 164 -9.46 16.40 -13.55
C TYR A 164 -7.98 16.77 -13.40
N ASP A 165 -7.54 17.06 -12.18
CA ASP A 165 -6.11 17.32 -11.95
C ASP A 165 -5.31 16.05 -12.27
N THR A 166 -5.70 14.89 -11.72
CA THR A 166 -5.11 13.59 -12.10
C THR A 166 -6.12 12.45 -12.01
N VAL A 167 -6.11 11.54 -13.00
CA VAL A 167 -6.87 10.28 -12.95
C VAL A 167 -5.95 9.11 -13.17
N CYS A 168 -6.02 8.11 -12.30
CA CYS A 168 -5.21 6.90 -12.38
C CYS A 168 -6.10 5.66 -12.46
N ARG A 169 -5.62 4.61 -13.14
CA ARG A 169 -6.24 3.28 -13.15
C ARG A 169 -5.62 2.42 -12.05
N ILE A 170 -6.45 1.71 -11.32
CA ILE A 170 -6.02 0.74 -10.31
C ILE A 170 -5.52 -0.54 -11.01
N VAL A 171 -4.31 -0.96 -10.68
CA VAL A 171 -3.70 -2.25 -11.10
C VAL A 171 -3.18 -3.09 -9.94
N SER A 172 -3.19 -2.53 -8.73
CA SER A 172 -2.74 -3.21 -7.52
C SER A 172 -3.57 -4.44 -7.15
N ASN A 173 -2.91 -5.36 -6.43
CA ASN A 173 -3.55 -6.47 -5.69
C ASN A 173 -3.66 -6.20 -4.19
N HIS A 174 -3.23 -5.04 -3.71
CA HIS A 174 -3.35 -4.65 -2.29
C HIS A 174 -4.83 -4.59 -1.87
N ASP A 175 -5.11 -4.88 -0.60
CA ASP A 175 -6.48 -4.98 -0.09
C ASP A 175 -7.27 -3.68 -0.19
N LEU A 176 -6.64 -2.54 0.12
CA LEU A 176 -7.23 -1.21 -0.07
C LEU A 176 -7.74 -1.01 -1.51
N TRP A 177 -6.88 -1.27 -2.49
CA TRP A 177 -7.18 -1.05 -3.90
C TRP A 177 -8.21 -2.04 -4.43
N ARG A 178 -8.18 -3.30 -3.96
CA ARG A 178 -9.22 -4.30 -4.23
C ARG A 178 -10.57 -3.90 -3.63
N MET A 179 -10.58 -3.36 -2.41
CA MET A 179 -11.79 -2.81 -1.80
C MET A 179 -12.41 -1.71 -2.68
N PHE A 180 -11.62 -0.80 -3.25
CA PHE A 180 -12.14 0.20 -4.18
C PHE A 180 -12.77 -0.41 -5.44
N ILE A 181 -12.15 -1.44 -6.01
CA ILE A 181 -12.68 -2.12 -7.19
C ILE A 181 -14.00 -2.83 -6.86
N HIS A 182 -14.05 -3.57 -5.75
CA HIS A 182 -15.15 -4.48 -5.46
C HIS A 182 -16.30 -3.84 -4.68
N GLN A 183 -15.99 -2.98 -3.71
CA GLN A 183 -16.99 -2.39 -2.81
C GLN A 183 -17.45 -1.01 -3.28
N PHE A 184 -16.55 -0.22 -3.84
CA PHE A 184 -16.88 1.12 -4.34
C PHE A 184 -17.24 1.13 -5.82
N ASN A 185 -17.01 0.03 -6.56
CA ASN A 185 -17.15 -0.03 -8.02
C ASN A 185 -16.27 1.01 -8.74
N SER A 186 -15.01 1.13 -8.30
CA SER A 186 -14.03 2.07 -8.87
C SER A 186 -12.85 1.33 -9.47
N ARG A 187 -12.66 1.44 -10.79
CA ARG A 187 -11.41 1.00 -11.46
C ARG A 187 -10.44 2.15 -11.69
N TYR A 188 -10.92 3.36 -11.49
CA TYR A 188 -10.16 4.59 -11.61
C TYR A 188 -10.34 5.42 -10.35
N VAL A 189 -9.27 6.08 -9.91
CA VAL A 189 -9.30 7.04 -8.80
C VAL A 189 -8.94 8.43 -9.32
N ILE A 190 -9.53 9.45 -8.69
CA ILE A 190 -9.27 10.86 -9.03
C ILE A 190 -8.47 11.47 -7.89
N PHE A 191 -7.43 12.23 -8.23
CA PHE A 191 -6.74 13.11 -7.28
C PHE A 191 -7.06 14.56 -7.62
N GLU A 192 -7.37 15.35 -6.59
CA GLU A 192 -7.51 16.81 -6.68
C GLU A 192 -6.58 17.51 -5.68
N TYR A 193 -6.01 18.64 -6.10
CA TYR A 193 -5.01 19.36 -5.30
C TYR A 193 -5.50 20.75 -4.90
N LYS A 194 -5.60 21.01 -3.60
CA LYS A 194 -6.09 22.28 -3.02
C LYS A 194 -4.98 23.00 -2.26
N ASN A 195 -4.28 23.89 -2.97
CA ASN A 195 -3.20 24.73 -2.42
C ASN A 195 -3.71 25.95 -1.62
N TYR A 196 -4.73 25.79 -0.77
CA TYR A 196 -5.34 26.92 -0.07
C TYR A 196 -4.61 27.29 1.23
N THR A 197 -4.73 28.56 1.62
CA THR A 197 -4.29 29.05 2.94
C THR A 197 -5.29 28.75 4.05
N TYR A 198 -6.50 28.29 3.68
CA TYR A 198 -7.60 27.97 4.56
C TYR A 198 -8.09 26.52 4.32
N LYS A 199 -8.92 26.01 5.23
CA LYS A 199 -9.47 24.65 5.16
C LYS A 199 -10.37 24.45 3.94
N VAL A 200 -10.36 23.24 3.37
CA VAL A 200 -11.32 22.84 2.34
C VAL A 200 -12.74 22.96 2.91
N LYS A 201 -13.63 23.55 2.12
CA LYS A 201 -15.03 23.85 2.43
C LYS A 201 -15.95 22.91 1.68
N GLN A 202 -17.15 22.71 2.22
CA GLN A 202 -18.20 21.86 1.64
C GLN A 202 -18.43 22.04 0.13
N GLY A 203 -18.47 23.28 -0.38
CA GLY A 203 -18.70 23.51 -1.82
C GLY A 203 -17.62 22.91 -2.74
N GLN A 204 -16.40 22.78 -2.25
CA GLN A 204 -15.31 22.13 -2.98
C GLN A 204 -15.50 20.61 -3.03
N ILE A 205 -15.98 20.00 -1.94
CA ILE A 205 -16.35 18.57 -1.90
C ILE A 205 -17.45 18.28 -2.92
N TYR A 206 -18.52 19.07 -2.96
CA TYR A 206 -19.59 18.91 -3.95
C TYR A 206 -19.14 19.09 -5.39
N THR A 207 -18.10 19.89 -5.62
CA THR A 207 -17.53 20.05 -6.95
C THR A 207 -16.80 18.78 -7.36
N THR A 208 -15.96 18.21 -6.49
CA THR A 208 -15.30 16.92 -6.70
C THR A 208 -16.30 15.78 -6.85
N GLU A 209 -17.36 15.76 -6.05
CA GLU A 209 -18.36 14.70 -6.08
C GLU A 209 -19.11 14.61 -7.42
N LYS A 210 -19.37 15.76 -8.08
CA LYS A 210 -19.99 15.82 -9.41
C LYS A 210 -19.16 15.12 -10.49
N TYR A 211 -17.85 14.99 -10.28
CA TYR A 211 -16.93 14.30 -11.19
C TYR A 211 -16.93 12.79 -11.01
N LEU A 212 -17.33 12.32 -9.83
CA LEU A 212 -17.44 10.91 -9.55
C LEU A 212 -18.69 10.35 -10.24
N TYR A 213 -18.45 9.36 -11.09
CA TYR A 213 -19.45 8.71 -11.92
C TYR A 213 -19.30 7.20 -11.84
N LYS A 214 -20.12 6.59 -10.98
CA LYS A 214 -20.15 5.15 -10.71
C LYS A 214 -20.27 4.28 -11.98
N PRO A 215 -21.19 4.55 -12.93
CA PRO A 215 -21.28 3.78 -14.17
C PRO A 215 -19.99 3.78 -15.00
N ALA A 216 -19.16 4.83 -14.88
CA ALA A 216 -17.85 4.88 -15.54
C ALA A 216 -16.68 4.42 -14.66
N LEU A 217 -16.98 3.69 -13.58
CA LEU A 217 -16.03 3.07 -12.66
C LEU A 217 -15.09 4.09 -11.99
N ARG A 218 -15.62 5.27 -11.67
CA ARG A 218 -14.95 6.41 -11.01
C ARG A 218 -15.75 6.88 -9.81
N SER A 219 -15.68 6.17 -8.70
CA SER A 219 -16.45 6.46 -7.48
C SER A 219 -15.60 6.86 -6.29
N VAL A 220 -14.27 6.84 -6.44
CA VAL A 220 -13.30 7.21 -5.40
C VAL A 220 -12.48 8.43 -5.83
N ALA A 221 -12.41 9.43 -4.95
CA ALA A 221 -11.51 10.58 -5.08
C ALA A 221 -10.66 10.78 -3.82
N PHE A 222 -9.48 11.36 -4.02
CA PHE A 222 -8.61 11.88 -2.98
C PHE A 222 -8.44 13.37 -3.16
N ILE A 223 -8.69 14.15 -2.11
CA ILE A 223 -8.45 15.59 -2.10
C ILE A 223 -7.23 15.85 -1.23
N ILE A 224 -6.14 16.28 -1.85
CA ILE A 224 -4.90 16.66 -1.17
C ILE A 224 -4.96 18.16 -0.88
N SER A 225 -4.82 18.54 0.38
CA SER A 225 -4.89 19.94 0.79
C SER A 225 -3.86 20.30 1.85
N ARG A 226 -3.57 21.59 2.05
CA ARG A 226 -2.62 21.98 3.11
C ARG A 226 -3.22 21.98 4.50
N LYS A 227 -4.46 22.40 4.62
CA LYS A 227 -5.11 22.71 5.91
C LYS A 227 -6.17 21.67 6.29
N GLY A 228 -6.35 20.65 5.46
CA GLY A 228 -7.40 19.66 5.62
C GLY A 228 -8.80 20.27 5.39
N PRO A 229 -9.84 19.43 5.56
CA PRO A 229 -11.25 19.84 5.52
C PRO A 229 -11.69 20.54 6.81
N ASP A 230 -12.71 21.39 6.70
CA ASP A 230 -13.50 21.81 7.85
C ASP A 230 -14.65 20.82 8.16
N GLU A 231 -15.39 21.06 9.23
CA GLU A 231 -16.46 20.16 9.67
C GLU A 231 -17.56 19.99 8.63
N ASN A 232 -17.92 21.06 7.91
CA ASN A 232 -18.92 21.01 6.84
C ASN A 232 -18.41 20.22 5.64
N ALA A 233 -17.12 20.33 5.30
CA ALA A 233 -16.51 19.50 4.26
C ALA A 233 -16.47 18.02 4.67
N ASN A 234 -16.15 17.71 5.94
CA ASN A 234 -16.21 16.35 6.46
C ASN A 234 -17.64 15.77 6.40
N ALA A 235 -18.63 16.55 6.81
CA ALA A 235 -20.03 16.18 6.70
C ALA A 235 -20.44 15.94 5.25
N ALA A 236 -19.94 16.75 4.30
CA ALA A 236 -20.21 16.58 2.88
C ALA A 236 -19.56 15.29 2.31
N CYS A 237 -18.34 14.94 2.73
CA CYS A 237 -17.71 13.67 2.36
C CYS A 237 -18.54 12.47 2.85
N ARG A 238 -18.97 12.50 4.12
CA ARG A 238 -19.86 11.47 4.68
C ARG A 238 -21.20 11.41 3.96
N GLY A 239 -21.79 12.56 3.62
CA GLY A 239 -23.02 12.65 2.83
C GLY A 239 -22.87 12.02 1.45
N ALA A 240 -21.81 12.36 0.72
CA ALA A 240 -21.52 11.77 -0.60
C ALA A 240 -21.36 10.24 -0.54
N LEU A 241 -20.75 9.73 0.52
CA LEU A 241 -20.63 8.30 0.76
C LEU A 241 -21.98 7.67 1.12
N ARG A 242 -22.72 8.23 2.08
CA ARG A 242 -24.00 7.69 2.54
C ARG A 242 -25.07 7.69 1.45
N GLU A 243 -25.22 8.81 0.74
CA GLU A 243 -26.34 9.04 -0.18
C GLU A 243 -26.05 8.52 -1.58
N HIS A 244 -24.78 8.56 -1.99
CA HIS A 244 -24.38 8.23 -3.36
C HIS A 244 -23.35 7.10 -3.44
N GLY A 245 -22.84 6.60 -2.32
CA GLY A 245 -21.77 5.60 -2.25
C GLY A 245 -20.50 6.05 -2.96
N LYS A 246 -20.22 7.36 -2.95
CA LYS A 246 -19.01 7.96 -3.52
C LYS A 246 -18.04 8.26 -2.40
N LEU A 247 -16.83 7.70 -2.47
CA LEU A 247 -15.81 7.89 -1.46
C LEU A 247 -14.94 9.10 -1.82
N ILE A 248 -14.84 10.07 -0.90
CA ILE A 248 -13.96 11.22 -1.04
C ILE A 248 -13.09 11.30 0.20
N VAL A 249 -11.83 10.91 0.07
CA VAL A 249 -10.86 10.90 1.19
C VAL A 249 -10.05 12.20 1.16
N ASN A 250 -9.99 12.90 2.29
CA ASN A 250 -9.16 14.10 2.41
C ASN A 250 -7.78 13.74 2.99
N LEU A 251 -6.73 14.20 2.32
CA LEU A 251 -5.34 14.07 2.76
C LEU A 251 -4.72 15.45 2.94
N THR A 252 -3.88 15.57 3.95
CA THR A 252 -3.05 16.73 4.21
C THR A 252 -1.65 16.53 3.66
N VAL A 253 -0.87 17.61 3.56
CA VAL A 253 0.56 17.51 3.25
C VAL A 253 1.30 16.65 4.27
N ASP A 254 0.89 16.70 5.54
CA ASP A 254 1.51 15.89 6.59
C ASP A 254 1.18 14.40 6.40
N ASP A 255 -0.05 14.06 6.02
CA ASP A 255 -0.42 12.67 5.68
C ASP A 255 0.42 12.14 4.50
N LEU A 256 0.63 12.95 3.46
CA LEU A 256 1.53 12.58 2.35
C LEU A 256 2.97 12.39 2.81
N CYS A 257 3.48 13.25 3.69
CA CYS A 257 4.82 13.11 4.25
C CYS A 257 4.96 11.83 5.08
N GLU A 258 3.94 11.46 5.86
CA GLU A 258 3.91 10.20 6.61
C GLU A 258 3.93 9.00 5.67
N MET A 259 3.16 9.03 4.59
CA MET A 259 3.14 7.98 3.56
C MET A 259 4.48 7.87 2.81
N LEU A 260 5.13 9.00 2.52
CA LEU A 260 6.47 9.04 1.93
C LEU A 260 7.51 8.42 2.87
N GLN A 261 7.44 8.75 4.16
CA GLN A 261 8.32 8.17 5.17
C GLN A 261 8.09 6.67 5.34
N ALA A 262 6.83 6.21 5.38
CA ALA A 262 6.50 4.79 5.41
C ALA A 262 7.13 4.06 4.21
N LYS A 263 7.04 4.64 2.99
CA LYS A 263 7.67 4.06 1.79
C LYS A 263 9.20 3.96 1.91
N ASP A 264 9.86 4.98 2.47
CA ASP A 264 11.33 4.98 2.68
C ASP A 264 11.78 3.97 3.76
N LEU A 265 10.90 3.66 4.70
CA LEU A 265 11.11 2.67 5.76
C LEU A 265 10.67 1.25 5.37
N GLU A 266 10.18 1.07 4.14
CA GLU A 266 9.61 -0.20 3.64
C GLU A 266 8.34 -0.67 4.39
N ASP A 267 7.70 0.24 5.12
CA ASP A 267 6.37 0.04 5.69
C ASP A 267 5.28 0.26 4.62
N ASP A 268 4.05 -0.24 4.87
CA ASP A 268 2.92 -0.06 3.95
C ASP A 268 2.34 1.37 4.02
N PRO A 269 2.49 2.21 2.97
CA PRO A 269 1.92 3.57 2.96
C PRO A 269 0.39 3.57 2.86
N ASN A 270 -0.22 2.45 2.41
CA ASN A 270 -1.67 2.33 2.29
C ASN A 270 -2.35 2.31 3.67
N SER A 271 -1.63 1.96 4.73
CA SER A 271 -2.15 1.95 6.11
C SER A 271 -2.69 3.33 6.55
N ILE A 272 -2.04 4.43 6.14
CA ILE A 272 -2.51 5.80 6.41
C ILE A 272 -3.86 6.07 5.73
N LEU A 273 -4.04 5.59 4.49
CA LEU A 273 -5.32 5.71 3.78
C LEU A 273 -6.42 4.87 4.44
N MET A 274 -6.09 3.63 4.80
CA MET A 274 -7.00 2.70 5.48
C MET A 274 -7.50 3.32 6.78
N ALA A 275 -6.61 3.84 7.63
CA ALA A 275 -6.98 4.45 8.90
C ALA A 275 -8.00 5.61 8.72
N LYS A 276 -7.83 6.45 7.70
CA LYS A 276 -8.77 7.55 7.40
C LYS A 276 -10.11 7.04 6.88
N ILE A 277 -10.11 5.97 6.10
CA ILE A 277 -11.33 5.36 5.59
C ILE A 277 -12.08 4.68 6.73
N ASP A 278 -11.39 3.97 7.62
CA ASP A 278 -11.98 3.32 8.79
C ASP A 278 -12.58 4.33 9.76
N ASP A 279 -11.89 5.43 10.05
CA ASP A 279 -12.43 6.55 10.84
C ASP A 279 -13.71 7.12 10.18
N MET A 280 -13.70 7.32 8.86
CA MET A 280 -14.88 7.78 8.15
C MET A 280 -16.03 6.77 8.23
N LEU A 281 -15.76 5.48 8.06
CA LEU A 281 -16.78 4.42 8.05
C LEU A 281 -17.39 4.19 9.43
N THR A 282 -16.58 4.26 10.48
CA THR A 282 -17.04 4.08 11.87
C THR A 282 -17.83 5.26 12.41
N THR A 283 -17.65 6.45 11.84
CA THR A 283 -18.37 7.69 12.21
C THR A 283 -19.57 7.99 11.31
N LEU A 284 -19.95 7.08 10.41
CA LEU A 284 -21.15 7.23 9.58
C LEU A 284 -22.42 6.95 10.39
N ASP A 285 -23.21 7.99 10.58
CA ASP A 285 -24.58 7.84 11.06
C ASP A 285 -25.49 7.22 9.99
N ARG A 286 -26.49 6.45 10.45
CA ARG A 286 -27.53 5.85 9.59
C ARG A 286 -28.33 6.90 8.83
#